data_AF-A0A9E5KW73-F1
#
_entry.id   AF-A0A9E5KW73-F1
#
_cell.length_a   1.000
_cell.length_b   1.000
_cell.length_c   1.000
_cell.angle_alpha   90.00
_cell.angle_beta   90.00
_cell.angle_gamma   90.00
#
_symmetry.space_group_name_H-M   'P 1'
#
loop_
_entity.id
_entity.type
_entity.pdbx_description
1 polymer ?
#
loop_
_entity_poly.entity_id
_entity_poly.type
_entity_poly.pdbx_seq_one_letter_code
_entity_poly.pdbx_strand_id
1 'polypeptide(L)'
;MQEDTEQVVEEAVVSNNYLNDKLNEVFAGKIVRKDLTKKIKEGANVPVYVLEYLLGMYCATTEEEAIADGVRNVKSILAENFVRPDEAQKIISKLRERGSYTVIDKVAVKLNYRQDIYEAEFSNLGIKNVPISERYPSDFERLLSGGIWCIVQLEYFYDEADKSRIPFIISKLTPIQMPNLDMSEVLGGRAQFTKDEWIDVILRSIGMEPSRFTPRVKMLLLARMIPLVENNFNFCELGPRGTGKSHVYKEISPNSILVSGGQT
;
A
#
# COMPACT_ATOMS: atom_id res chain seq x y z
N MET A 1 0.72 4.14 41.73
CA MET A 1 -0.31 4.18 40.64
C MET A 1 -0.05 5.26 39.61
N GLN A 2 0.10 6.55 39.96
CA GLN A 2 0.46 7.59 38.98
C GLN A 2 1.94 7.49 38.59
N GLU A 3 2.85 7.34 39.56
CA GLU A 3 4.29 7.14 39.34
C GLU A 3 4.63 5.85 38.57
N ASP A 4 3.96 4.71 38.89
CA ASP A 4 4.14 3.45 38.14
C ASP A 4 3.68 3.56 36.69
N THR A 5 2.68 4.41 36.40
CA THR A 5 2.20 4.60 35.02
C THR A 5 3.14 5.51 34.24
N GLU A 6 3.73 6.52 34.87
CA GLU A 6 4.72 7.39 34.26
C GLU A 6 6.03 6.65 33.95
N GLN A 7 6.54 5.83 34.88
CA GLN A 7 7.72 4.99 34.64
C GLN A 7 7.52 3.99 33.49
N VAL A 8 6.36 3.31 33.44
CA VAL A 8 6.06 2.36 32.35
C VAL A 8 5.94 3.06 31.00
N VAL A 9 5.42 4.29 30.96
CA VAL A 9 5.35 5.09 29.73
C VAL A 9 6.75 5.55 29.30
N GLU A 10 7.60 5.95 30.23
CA GLU A 10 8.96 6.41 29.95
C GLU A 10 9.85 5.26 29.44
N GLU A 11 9.81 4.09 30.09
CA GLU A 11 10.50 2.88 29.61
C GLU A 11 10.03 2.43 28.22
N ALA A 12 8.71 2.52 27.95
CA ALA A 12 8.15 2.22 26.64
C ALA A 12 8.63 3.20 25.56
N VAL A 13 8.74 4.49 25.88
CA VAL A 13 9.23 5.52 24.94
C VAL A 13 10.71 5.31 24.62
N VAL A 14 11.54 5.03 25.63
CA VAL A 14 12.99 4.77 25.44
C VAL A 14 13.20 3.51 24.61
N SER A 15 12.49 2.42 24.91
CA SER A 15 12.53 1.17 24.14
C SER A 15 12.04 1.39 22.70
N ASN A 16 11.02 2.23 22.51
CA ASN A 16 10.50 2.55 21.19
C ASN A 16 11.48 3.33 20.33
N ASN A 17 12.20 4.30 20.91
CA ASN A 17 13.21 5.09 20.23
C ASN A 17 14.41 4.22 19.82
N TYR A 18 14.92 3.39 20.73
CA TYR A 18 16.01 2.45 20.42
C TYR A 18 15.65 1.52 19.24
N LEU A 19 14.44 0.96 19.23
CA LEU A 19 14.02 0.09 18.12
C LEU A 19 13.86 0.87 16.80
N ASN A 20 13.42 2.12 16.85
CA ASN A 20 13.31 2.97 15.67
C ASN A 20 14.68 3.30 15.08
N ASP A 21 15.66 3.65 15.91
CA ASP A 21 17.01 3.98 15.46
C ASP A 21 17.65 2.76 14.78
N LYS A 22 17.53 1.59 15.42
CA LYS A 22 18.02 0.33 14.86
C LYS A 22 17.34 -0.06 13.55
N LEU A 23 16.01 0.17 13.43
CA LEU A 23 15.29 -0.05 12.17
C LEU A 23 15.77 0.88 11.06
N ASN A 24 16.03 2.15 11.37
CA ASN A 24 16.53 3.12 10.38
C ASN A 24 17.97 2.81 9.95
N GLU A 25 18.79 2.26 10.84
CA GLU A 25 20.15 1.81 10.52
C GLU A 25 20.14 0.57 9.61
N VAL A 26 19.35 -0.45 9.98
CA VAL A 26 19.36 -1.76 9.29
C VAL A 26 18.51 -1.78 8.02
N PHE A 27 17.40 -1.03 8.00
CA PHE A 27 16.44 -0.98 6.90
C PHE A 27 16.22 0.46 6.39
N ALA A 28 17.31 1.20 6.21
CA ALA A 28 17.29 2.56 5.69
C ALA A 28 16.43 2.67 4.41
N GLY A 29 15.53 3.66 4.37
CA GLY A 29 14.62 3.88 3.24
C GLY A 29 13.47 2.88 3.09
N LYS A 30 13.31 1.92 4.02
CA LYS A 30 12.23 0.92 4.01
C LYS A 30 11.28 1.04 5.20
N ILE A 31 11.44 2.09 5.99
CA ILE A 31 10.61 2.39 7.16
C ILE A 31 9.62 3.49 6.78
N VAL A 32 8.36 3.30 7.17
CA VAL A 32 7.29 4.27 6.92
C VAL A 32 6.63 4.65 8.25
N ARG A 33 6.47 5.96 8.49
CA ARG A 33 5.75 6.51 9.63
C ARG A 33 4.23 6.32 9.47
N LYS A 34 3.70 5.26 10.06
CA LYS A 34 2.28 4.87 9.92
C LYS A 34 1.29 5.86 10.56
N ASP A 35 1.70 6.63 11.55
CA ASP A 35 0.87 7.70 12.13
C ASP A 35 0.46 8.74 11.08
N LEU A 36 1.31 8.99 10.08
CA LEU A 36 1.04 9.93 8.99
C LEU A 36 -0.07 9.45 8.05
N THR A 37 -0.22 8.14 7.86
CA THR A 37 -1.28 7.58 7.00
C THR A 37 -2.67 8.02 7.48
N LYS A 38 -2.88 8.10 8.80
CA LYS A 38 -4.15 8.55 9.40
C LYS A 38 -4.46 10.01 9.09
N LYS A 39 -3.44 10.89 9.10
CA LYS A 39 -3.56 12.33 8.78
C LYS A 39 -3.87 12.60 7.31
N ILE A 40 -3.62 11.62 6.43
CA ILE A 40 -3.81 11.73 4.97
C ILE A 40 -5.13 11.09 4.53
N LYS A 41 -5.59 10.03 5.21
CA LYS A 41 -6.80 9.28 4.84
C LYS A 41 -8.11 10.09 4.95
N GLU A 42 -8.08 11.28 5.56
CA GLU A 42 -9.23 12.17 5.68
C GLU A 42 -9.79 12.57 4.30
N GLY A 43 -10.91 11.95 3.89
CA GLY A 43 -11.69 12.33 2.70
C GLY A 43 -11.50 11.45 1.46
N ALA A 44 -10.69 10.40 1.49
CA ALA A 44 -10.48 9.50 0.34
C ALA A 44 -10.40 8.04 0.76
N ASN A 45 -11.13 7.14 0.07
CA ASN A 45 -11.07 5.70 0.31
C ASN A 45 -9.85 5.06 -0.39
N VAL A 46 -8.66 5.56 -0.04
CA VAL A 46 -7.37 5.09 -0.58
C VAL A 46 -6.90 3.91 0.28
N PRO A 47 -6.46 2.79 -0.33
CA PRO A 47 -5.85 1.69 0.43
C PRO A 47 -4.60 2.15 1.20
N VAL A 48 -4.40 1.65 2.42
CA VAL A 48 -3.30 2.15 3.28
C VAL A 48 -1.94 1.91 2.66
N TYR A 49 -1.70 0.76 2.02
CA TYR A 49 -0.41 0.49 1.37
C TYR A 49 -0.07 1.47 0.24
N VAL A 50 -1.08 2.06 -0.43
CA VAL A 50 -0.85 3.13 -1.41
C VAL A 50 -0.34 4.38 -0.72
N LEU A 51 -0.92 4.74 0.43
CA LEU A 51 -0.46 5.84 1.25
C LEU A 51 0.95 5.59 1.78
N GLU A 52 1.23 4.37 2.26
CA GLU A 52 2.53 3.98 2.78
C GLU A 52 3.61 4.06 1.70
N TYR A 53 3.31 3.62 0.47
CA TYR A 53 4.22 3.74 -0.66
C TYR A 53 4.56 5.20 -0.98
N LEU A 54 3.54 6.07 -1.07
CA LEU A 54 3.76 7.50 -1.33
C LEU A 54 4.56 8.15 -0.19
N LEU A 55 4.23 7.83 1.07
CA LEU A 55 5.00 8.31 2.23
C LEU A 55 6.44 7.78 2.20
N GLY A 56 6.67 6.54 1.78
CA GLY A 56 8.01 6.00 1.61
C GLY A 56 8.84 6.77 0.58
N MET A 57 8.21 7.31 -0.47
CA MET A 57 8.92 8.12 -1.47
C MET A 57 9.23 9.56 -1.01
N TYR A 58 8.37 10.16 -0.19
CA TYR A 58 8.46 11.59 0.14
C TYR A 58 8.77 11.90 1.61
N CYS A 59 8.72 10.91 2.49
CA CYS A 59 8.90 11.05 3.95
C CYS A 59 9.93 10.06 4.51
N ALA A 60 10.92 9.65 3.72
CA ALA A 60 11.99 8.72 4.13
C ALA A 60 13.08 9.34 5.04
N THR A 61 12.79 10.47 5.68
CA THR A 61 13.71 11.23 6.53
C THR A 61 13.17 11.30 7.96
N THR A 62 14.06 11.54 8.92
CA THR A 62 13.72 11.76 10.34
C THR A 62 13.52 13.24 10.67
N GLU A 63 13.77 14.16 9.74
CA GLU A 63 13.61 15.60 9.94
C GLU A 63 12.14 16.04 9.86
N GLU A 64 11.60 16.59 10.95
CA GLU A 64 10.16 16.85 11.07
C GLU A 64 9.64 17.89 10.06
N GLU A 65 10.45 18.89 9.68
CA GLU A 65 10.09 19.87 8.64
C GLU A 65 9.98 19.20 7.26
N ALA A 66 10.97 18.41 6.87
CA ALA A 66 10.95 17.67 5.61
C ALA A 66 9.82 16.64 5.56
N ILE A 67 9.48 16.02 6.70
CA ILE A 67 8.30 15.13 6.81
C ILE A 67 7.01 15.92 6.59
N ALA A 68 6.86 17.10 7.18
CA ALA A 68 5.68 17.93 7.01
C ALA A 68 5.49 18.34 5.53
N ASP A 69 6.58 18.68 4.85
CA ASP A 69 6.60 18.98 3.41
C ASP A 69 6.22 17.75 2.58
N GLY A 70 6.82 16.59 2.89
CA GLY A 70 6.49 15.33 2.26
C GLY A 70 5.00 14.99 2.39
N VAL A 71 4.41 15.17 3.58
CA VAL A 71 2.97 14.95 3.81
C VAL A 71 2.11 15.91 2.96
N ARG A 72 2.50 17.19 2.84
CA ARG A 72 1.81 18.15 1.97
C ARG A 72 1.86 17.71 0.50
N ASN A 73 3.02 17.26 0.04
CA ASN A 73 3.21 16.75 -1.32
C ASN A 73 2.35 15.50 -1.58
N VAL A 74 2.32 14.53 -0.66
CA VAL A 74 1.47 13.34 -0.77
C VAL A 74 -0.01 13.73 -0.87
N LYS A 75 -0.47 14.70 -0.06
CA LYS A 75 -1.85 15.20 -0.13
C LYS A 75 -2.18 15.82 -1.49
N SER A 76 -1.30 16.64 -2.06
CA SER A 76 -1.48 17.22 -3.40
C SER A 76 -1.50 16.13 -4.48
N ILE A 77 -0.56 15.18 -4.45
CA ILE A 77 -0.51 14.06 -5.40
C ILE A 77 -1.81 13.27 -5.39
N LEU A 78 -2.33 12.92 -4.21
CA LEU A 78 -3.58 12.20 -4.10
C LEU A 78 -4.77 13.04 -4.58
N ALA A 79 -4.84 14.31 -4.22
CA ALA A 79 -5.95 15.18 -4.65
C ALA A 79 -6.00 15.37 -6.18
N GLU A 80 -4.85 15.38 -6.84
CA GLU A 80 -4.75 15.65 -8.28
C GLU A 80 -4.78 14.39 -9.14
N ASN A 81 -4.17 13.29 -8.66
CA ASN A 81 -3.92 12.10 -9.47
C ASN A 81 -4.75 10.89 -9.05
N PHE A 82 -5.23 10.80 -7.79
CA PHE A 82 -6.05 9.65 -7.38
C PHE A 82 -7.42 9.69 -8.05
N VAL A 83 -7.73 8.62 -8.79
CA VAL A 83 -8.97 8.55 -9.55
C VAL A 83 -10.10 8.12 -8.62
N ARG A 84 -11.09 9.00 -8.46
CA ARG A 84 -12.36 8.67 -7.84
C ARG A 84 -13.35 8.27 -8.95
N PRO A 85 -14.08 7.14 -8.82
CA PRO A 85 -14.98 6.68 -9.87
C PRO A 85 -16.04 7.71 -10.32
N ASP A 86 -16.53 8.54 -9.40
CA ASP A 86 -17.47 9.63 -9.66
C ASP A 86 -16.85 10.82 -10.41
N GLU A 87 -15.53 11.00 -10.36
CA GLU A 87 -14.80 12.06 -11.05
C GLU A 87 -14.09 11.57 -12.33
N ALA A 88 -14.26 10.30 -12.73
CA ALA A 88 -13.54 9.69 -13.84
C ALA A 88 -13.66 10.48 -15.16
N GLN A 89 -14.88 10.93 -15.52
CA GLN A 89 -15.11 11.70 -16.74
C GLN A 89 -14.40 13.07 -16.74
N LYS A 90 -14.29 13.71 -15.57
CA LYS A 90 -13.55 14.97 -15.42
C LYS A 90 -12.07 14.76 -15.69
N ILE A 91 -11.50 13.66 -15.22
CA ILE A 91 -10.10 13.31 -15.47
C ILE A 91 -9.88 12.98 -16.96
N ILE A 92 -10.79 12.24 -17.59
CA ILE A 92 -10.73 11.93 -19.02
C ILE A 92 -10.80 13.22 -19.87
N SER A 93 -11.68 14.17 -19.52
CA SER A 93 -11.76 15.47 -20.20
C SER A 93 -10.44 16.25 -20.08
N LYS A 94 -9.89 16.33 -18.87
CA LYS A 94 -8.58 16.98 -18.64
C LYS A 94 -7.46 16.32 -19.43
N LEU A 95 -7.43 14.98 -19.49
CA LEU A 95 -6.45 14.23 -20.25
C LEU A 95 -6.56 14.53 -21.75
N ARG A 96 -7.78 14.59 -22.29
CA ARG A 96 -8.02 15.01 -23.69
C ARG A 96 -7.57 16.44 -23.97
N GLU A 97 -7.89 17.38 -23.07
CA GLU A 97 -7.55 18.81 -23.24
C GLU A 97 -6.05 19.08 -23.14
N ARG A 98 -5.36 18.37 -22.24
CA ARG A 98 -3.93 18.58 -21.96
C ARG A 98 -3.02 17.66 -22.79
N GLY A 99 -3.57 16.63 -23.41
CA GLY A 99 -2.83 15.60 -24.14
C GLY A 99 -2.13 14.56 -23.25
N SER A 100 -1.78 14.92 -22.00
CA SER A 100 -1.21 13.98 -21.02
C SER A 100 -1.74 14.24 -19.60
N TYR A 101 -1.81 13.19 -18.79
CA TYR A 101 -2.23 13.26 -17.39
C TYR A 101 -1.68 12.06 -16.59
N THR A 102 -1.30 12.28 -15.33
CA THR A 102 -0.89 11.20 -14.44
C THR A 102 -2.07 10.79 -13.55
N VAL A 103 -2.27 9.49 -13.39
CA VAL A 103 -3.36 8.94 -12.58
C VAL A 103 -2.85 7.87 -11.61
N ILE A 104 -3.51 7.75 -10.46
CA ILE A 104 -3.35 6.65 -9.53
C ILE A 104 -4.63 5.83 -9.57
N ASP A 105 -4.52 4.62 -10.10
CA ASP A 105 -5.65 3.70 -10.31
C ASP A 105 -5.19 2.24 -10.18
N LYS A 106 -6.15 1.34 -9.96
CA LYS A 106 -5.92 -0.10 -10.01
C LYS A 106 -6.04 -0.57 -11.47
N VAL A 107 -4.93 -1.11 -11.99
CA VAL A 107 -4.80 -1.57 -13.37
C VAL A 107 -4.74 -3.09 -13.41
N ALA A 108 -5.58 -3.70 -14.23
CA ALA A 108 -5.50 -5.11 -14.60
C ALA A 108 -5.13 -5.24 -16.09
N VAL A 109 -4.46 -6.33 -16.47
CA VAL A 109 -4.05 -6.60 -17.84
C VAL A 109 -4.59 -7.95 -18.28
N LYS A 110 -4.96 -8.07 -19.55
CA LYS A 110 -5.36 -9.32 -20.20
C LYS A 110 -4.69 -9.46 -21.57
N LEU A 111 -4.47 -10.69 -22.01
CA LEU A 111 -4.03 -10.97 -23.38
C LEU A 111 -5.27 -11.03 -24.30
N ASN A 112 -5.33 -10.13 -25.27
CA ASN A 112 -6.27 -10.23 -26.38
C ASN A 112 -5.68 -11.15 -27.46
N TYR A 113 -5.96 -12.45 -27.34
CA TYR A 113 -5.49 -13.49 -28.24
C TYR A 113 -6.01 -13.37 -29.69
N ARG A 114 -6.98 -12.50 -29.97
CA ARG A 114 -7.46 -12.25 -31.34
C ARG A 114 -6.56 -11.28 -32.10
N GLN A 115 -5.95 -10.35 -31.38
CA GLN A 115 -5.07 -9.32 -31.93
C GLN A 115 -3.61 -9.51 -31.52
N ASP A 116 -3.34 -10.51 -30.68
CA ASP A 116 -2.02 -10.83 -30.12
C ASP A 116 -1.38 -9.63 -29.39
N ILE A 117 -2.19 -8.92 -28.61
CA ILE A 117 -1.76 -7.74 -27.83
C ILE A 117 -2.22 -7.84 -26.39
N TYR A 118 -1.45 -7.25 -25.47
CA TYR A 118 -1.89 -7.02 -24.10
C TYR A 118 -2.73 -5.75 -24.01
N GLU A 119 -3.81 -5.84 -23.24
CA GLU A 119 -4.75 -4.76 -23.00
C GLU A 119 -4.93 -4.52 -21.50
N ALA A 120 -4.80 -3.25 -21.09
CA ALA A 120 -5.04 -2.79 -19.74
C ALA A 120 -6.51 -2.35 -19.54
N GLU A 121 -6.98 -2.55 -18.32
CA GLU A 121 -8.27 -2.10 -17.79
C GLU A 121 -8.04 -1.34 -16.48
N PHE A 122 -8.62 -0.14 -16.39
CA PHE A 122 -8.50 0.76 -15.26
C PHE A 122 -9.78 0.70 -14.42
N SER A 123 -9.65 0.38 -13.14
CA SER A 123 -10.79 0.08 -12.28
C SER A 123 -11.64 1.32 -11.99
N ASN A 124 -11.00 2.46 -11.65
CA ASN A 124 -11.72 3.66 -11.26
C ASN A 124 -11.99 4.59 -12.45
N LEU A 125 -11.07 4.70 -13.42
CA LEU A 125 -11.32 5.45 -14.65
C LEU A 125 -12.39 4.78 -15.53
N GLY A 126 -12.53 3.46 -15.43
CA GLY A 126 -13.48 2.68 -16.23
C GLY A 126 -13.10 2.55 -17.71
N ILE A 127 -11.87 2.93 -18.09
CA ILE A 127 -11.36 2.73 -19.45
C ILE A 127 -10.83 1.30 -19.61
N LYS A 128 -11.13 0.68 -20.74
CA LYS A 128 -10.79 -0.72 -21.05
C LYS A 128 -10.14 -0.82 -22.41
N ASN A 129 -9.49 -1.95 -22.67
CA ASN A 129 -8.88 -2.29 -23.97
C ASN A 129 -7.76 -1.31 -24.36
N VAL A 130 -7.06 -0.74 -23.38
CA VAL A 130 -5.95 0.19 -23.62
C VAL A 130 -4.68 -0.63 -23.91
N PRO A 131 -4.06 -0.54 -25.10
CA PRO A 131 -2.87 -1.31 -25.40
C PRO A 131 -1.74 -1.02 -24.40
N ILE A 132 -1.03 -2.07 -23.99
CA ILE A 132 0.09 -1.97 -23.07
C ILE A 132 1.26 -2.84 -23.56
N SER A 133 2.49 -2.37 -23.35
CA SER A 133 3.70 -3.13 -23.69
C SER A 133 3.74 -4.44 -22.92
N GLU A 134 4.09 -5.54 -23.60
CA GLU A 134 4.30 -6.89 -23.03
C GLU A 134 5.30 -6.92 -21.87
N ARG A 135 6.23 -5.96 -21.84
CA ARG A 135 7.19 -5.82 -20.74
C ARG A 135 6.50 -5.71 -19.38
N TYR A 136 5.40 -4.97 -19.28
CA TYR A 136 4.74 -4.76 -17.98
C TYR A 136 4.14 -6.04 -17.38
N PRO A 137 3.32 -6.83 -18.09
CA PRO A 137 2.84 -8.10 -17.55
C PRO A 137 3.96 -9.13 -17.33
N SER A 138 5.07 -9.08 -18.08
CA SER A 138 6.25 -9.91 -17.82
C SER A 138 7.00 -9.52 -16.54
N ASP A 139 7.23 -8.22 -16.33
CA ASP A 139 7.93 -7.70 -15.14
C ASP A 139 7.02 -7.76 -13.89
N PHE A 140 5.69 -7.69 -14.07
CA PHE A 140 4.71 -7.59 -13.00
C PHE A 140 3.51 -8.52 -13.22
N GLU A 141 3.72 -9.83 -12.99
CA GLU A 141 2.71 -10.88 -13.21
C GLU A 141 1.35 -10.62 -12.54
N ARG A 142 1.34 -9.90 -11.41
CA ARG A 142 0.12 -9.54 -10.68
C ARG A 142 -0.84 -8.66 -11.49
N LEU A 143 -0.36 -7.96 -12.53
CA LEU A 143 -1.23 -7.26 -13.48
C LEU A 143 -2.21 -8.23 -14.16
N LEU A 144 -1.80 -9.47 -14.41
CA LEU A 144 -2.62 -10.53 -15.01
C LEU A 144 -3.55 -11.23 -13.99
N SER A 145 -3.36 -10.99 -12.69
CA SER A 145 -4.03 -11.71 -11.59
C SER A 145 -4.95 -10.82 -10.76
N GLY A 146 -5.85 -10.08 -11.42
CA GLY A 146 -6.84 -9.22 -10.75
C GLY A 146 -6.40 -7.78 -10.52
N GLY A 147 -5.21 -7.41 -11.02
CA GLY A 147 -4.72 -6.05 -11.11
C GLY A 147 -4.11 -5.47 -9.84
N ILE A 148 -3.29 -4.44 -10.00
CA ILE A 148 -2.50 -3.80 -8.95
C ILE A 148 -2.61 -2.28 -9.05
N TRP A 149 -2.46 -1.59 -7.92
CA TRP A 149 -2.42 -0.13 -7.93
C TRP A 149 -1.16 0.37 -8.60
N CYS A 150 -1.31 1.34 -9.48
CA CYS A 150 -0.23 1.91 -10.28
C CYS A 150 -0.34 3.44 -10.31
N ILE A 151 0.81 4.10 -10.39
CA ILE A 151 0.91 5.46 -10.92
C ILE A 151 1.11 5.32 -12.42
N VAL A 152 0.18 5.84 -13.22
CA VAL A 152 0.17 5.69 -14.67
C VAL A 152 0.23 7.06 -15.32
N GLN A 153 1.19 7.24 -16.22
CA GLN A 153 1.22 8.38 -17.13
C GLN A 153 0.43 7.98 -18.38
N LEU A 154 -0.66 8.71 -18.62
CA LEU A 154 -1.53 8.54 -19.77
C LEU A 154 -1.32 9.67 -20.77
N GLU A 155 -1.40 9.31 -22.03
CA GLU A 155 -1.47 10.24 -23.15
C GLU A 155 -2.78 10.02 -23.91
N TYR A 156 -3.25 11.07 -24.58
CA TYR A 156 -4.46 11.04 -25.40
C TYR A 156 -4.14 11.47 -26.82
N PHE A 157 -4.38 10.57 -27.77
CA PHE A 157 -4.23 10.83 -29.18
C PHE A 157 -5.41 10.24 -29.95
N TYR A 158 -6.24 11.12 -30.53
CA TYR A 158 -7.36 10.71 -31.35
C TYR A 158 -6.96 10.74 -32.83
N ASP A 159 -7.04 9.59 -33.49
CA ASP A 159 -6.76 9.45 -34.91
C ASP A 159 -8.07 9.61 -35.71
N GLU A 160 -8.15 10.67 -36.53
CA GLU A 160 -9.34 10.91 -37.36
C GLU A 160 -9.50 9.88 -38.49
N ALA A 161 -8.40 9.27 -38.93
CA ALA A 161 -8.40 8.26 -40.00
C ALA A 161 -8.81 6.87 -39.49
N ASP A 162 -8.53 6.55 -38.22
CA ASP A 162 -8.92 5.30 -37.58
C ASP A 162 -9.76 5.53 -36.31
N LYS A 163 -11.07 5.68 -36.53
CA LYS A 163 -12.06 5.85 -35.45
C LYS A 163 -12.23 4.61 -34.56
N SER A 164 -11.70 3.46 -34.96
CA SER A 164 -11.79 2.23 -34.17
C SER A 164 -10.70 2.14 -33.10
N ARG A 165 -9.62 2.91 -33.26
CA ARG A 165 -8.51 2.96 -32.33
C ARG A 165 -8.90 3.67 -31.04
N ILE A 166 -8.60 3.04 -29.91
CA ILE A 166 -8.75 3.68 -28.61
C ILE A 166 -7.71 4.81 -28.46
N PRO A 167 -8.12 6.02 -28.03
CA PRO A 167 -7.24 7.18 -28.03
C PRO A 167 -6.29 7.23 -26.81
N PHE A 168 -6.46 6.33 -25.85
CA PHE A 168 -5.66 6.29 -24.63
C PHE A 168 -4.36 5.51 -24.85
N ILE A 169 -3.25 6.09 -24.42
CA ILE A 169 -1.91 5.49 -24.53
C ILE A 169 -1.28 5.49 -23.15
N ILE A 170 -0.73 4.34 -22.73
CA ILE A 170 0.05 4.24 -21.50
C ILE A 170 1.52 4.53 -21.83
N SER A 171 2.01 5.71 -21.47
CA SER A 171 3.41 6.07 -21.69
C SER A 171 4.33 5.49 -20.60
N LYS A 172 3.85 5.48 -19.34
CA LYS A 172 4.58 4.86 -18.21
C LYS A 172 3.62 4.26 -17.21
N LEU A 173 3.92 3.04 -16.76
CA LEU A 173 3.21 2.39 -15.65
C LEU A 173 4.21 2.09 -14.53
N THR A 174 3.96 2.64 -13.35
CA THR A 174 4.78 2.41 -12.15
C THR A 174 3.92 1.72 -11.11
N PRO A 175 4.09 0.41 -10.87
CA PRO A 175 3.35 -0.29 -9.84
C PRO A 175 3.64 0.28 -8.45
N ILE A 176 2.59 0.47 -7.65
CA ILE A 176 2.69 0.84 -6.24
C ILE A 176 2.91 -0.45 -5.44
N GLN A 177 4.15 -0.94 -5.51
CA GLN A 177 4.61 -2.14 -4.86
C GLN A 177 6.02 -1.92 -4.34
N MET A 178 6.45 -2.76 -3.40
CA MET A 178 7.86 -2.85 -3.06
C MET A 178 8.63 -3.37 -4.30
N PRO A 179 9.57 -2.59 -4.87
CA PRO A 179 10.33 -3.01 -6.04
C PRO A 179 11.32 -4.09 -5.60
N ASN A 180 10.92 -5.36 -5.74
CA ASN A 180 11.71 -6.56 -5.45
C ASN A 180 12.26 -6.64 -4.01
N LEU A 181 11.59 -7.42 -3.17
CA LEU A 181 12.09 -7.75 -1.84
C LEU A 181 13.33 -8.65 -1.97
N ASP A 182 14.53 -8.12 -1.70
CA ASP A 182 15.72 -8.94 -1.55
C ASP A 182 15.65 -9.70 -0.23
N MET A 183 15.31 -10.99 -0.33
CA MET A 183 15.22 -11.87 0.83
C MET A 183 16.56 -12.02 1.55
N SER A 184 17.69 -11.92 0.84
CA SER A 184 19.02 -12.01 1.45
C SER A 184 19.25 -10.82 2.37
N GLU A 185 18.86 -9.63 1.93
CA GLU A 185 18.94 -8.41 2.73
C GLU A 185 18.01 -8.48 3.95
N VAL A 186 16.78 -8.97 3.77
CA VAL A 186 15.83 -9.14 4.90
C VAL A 186 16.37 -10.12 5.93
N LEU A 187 16.94 -11.25 5.50
CA LEU A 187 17.52 -12.24 6.39
C LEU A 187 18.78 -11.71 7.10
N GLY A 188 19.63 -10.98 6.38
CA GLY A 188 20.81 -10.32 6.95
C GLY A 188 20.43 -9.27 7.99
N GLY A 189 19.46 -8.41 7.68
CA GLY A 189 18.94 -7.42 8.62
C GLY A 189 18.28 -8.07 9.83
N ARG A 190 17.44 -9.10 9.62
CA ARG A 190 16.80 -9.89 10.68
C ARG A 190 17.79 -10.41 11.72
N ALA A 191 18.96 -10.88 11.27
CA ALA A 191 19.97 -11.45 12.14
C ALA A 191 20.52 -10.45 13.17
N GLN A 192 20.38 -9.14 12.92
CA GLN A 192 20.80 -8.08 13.83
C GLN A 192 19.80 -7.83 14.97
N PHE A 193 18.60 -8.41 14.90
CA PHE A 193 17.56 -8.24 15.92
C PHE A 193 17.45 -9.46 16.83
N THR A 194 17.21 -9.22 18.11
CA THR A 194 16.83 -10.29 19.04
C THR A 194 15.45 -10.85 18.67
N LYS A 195 15.07 -11.97 19.30
CA LYS A 195 13.73 -12.54 19.10
C LYS A 195 12.64 -11.55 19.48
N ASP A 196 12.76 -10.91 20.64
CA ASP A 196 11.73 -10.02 21.17
C ASP A 196 11.65 -8.71 20.38
N GLU A 197 12.80 -8.14 20.00
CA GLU A 197 12.84 -6.98 19.09
C GLU A 197 12.13 -7.31 17.77
N TRP A 198 12.39 -8.48 17.18
CA TRP A 198 11.78 -8.83 15.91
C TRP A 198 10.27 -9.08 15.99
N ILE A 199 9.80 -9.65 17.10
CA ILE A 199 8.36 -9.77 17.38
C ILE A 199 7.72 -8.38 17.37
N ASP A 200 8.38 -7.41 18.01
CA ASP A 200 7.89 -6.04 18.09
C ASP A 200 7.91 -5.35 16.72
N VAL A 201 8.94 -5.59 15.90
CA VAL A 201 9.01 -5.13 14.50
C VAL A 201 7.84 -5.68 13.67
N ILE A 202 7.56 -6.98 13.75
CA ILE A 202 6.44 -7.60 13.02
C ILE A 202 5.11 -6.98 13.47
N LEU A 203 4.90 -6.82 14.78
CA LEU A 203 3.68 -6.24 15.32
C LEU A 203 3.47 -4.78 14.87
N ARG A 204 4.52 -3.95 14.88
CA ARG A 204 4.45 -2.60 14.31
C ARG A 204 4.17 -2.61 12.80
N SER A 205 4.73 -3.57 12.08
CA SER A 205 4.49 -3.78 10.65
C SER A 205 3.05 -4.13 10.32
N ILE A 206 2.24 -4.59 11.29
CA ILE A 206 0.80 -4.79 11.15
C ILE A 206 -0.06 -3.71 11.84
N GLY A 207 0.56 -2.62 12.28
CA GLY A 207 -0.12 -1.47 12.88
C GLY A 207 -0.46 -1.64 14.37
N MET A 208 0.18 -2.59 15.06
CA MET A 208 0.00 -2.84 16.50
C MET A 208 1.16 -2.25 17.29
N GLU A 209 0.87 -1.57 18.40
CA GLU A 209 1.88 -0.97 19.29
C GLU A 209 2.33 -1.97 20.36
N PRO A 210 3.53 -2.58 20.27
CA PRO A 210 3.92 -3.71 21.10
C PRO A 210 4.09 -3.37 22.58
N SER A 211 4.46 -2.11 22.89
CA SER A 211 4.62 -1.63 24.27
C SER A 211 3.33 -1.71 25.10
N ARG A 212 2.17 -1.82 24.46
CA ARG A 212 0.85 -1.93 25.11
C ARG A 212 0.43 -3.38 25.40
N PHE A 213 1.25 -4.37 25.07
CA PHE A 213 0.87 -5.78 25.12
C PHE A 213 1.80 -6.63 25.96
N THR A 214 1.21 -7.55 26.73
CA THR A 214 1.96 -8.61 27.43
C THR A 214 2.54 -9.61 26.42
N PRO A 215 3.59 -10.38 26.76
CA PRO A 215 4.17 -11.39 25.87
C PRO A 215 3.13 -12.37 25.31
N ARG A 216 2.15 -12.78 26.14
CA ARG A 216 1.06 -13.66 25.72
C ARG A 216 0.20 -13.03 24.62
N VAL A 217 -0.13 -11.75 24.74
CA VAL A 217 -0.94 -11.02 23.77
C VAL A 217 -0.16 -10.80 22.48
N LYS A 218 1.14 -10.47 22.56
CA LYS A 218 2.02 -10.38 21.38
C LYS A 218 1.97 -11.67 20.55
N MET A 219 2.09 -12.83 21.20
CA MET A 219 2.00 -14.13 20.52
C MET A 219 0.62 -14.40 19.88
N LEU A 220 -0.48 -13.97 20.51
CA LEU A 220 -1.82 -14.09 19.91
C LEU A 220 -1.99 -13.20 18.68
N LEU A 221 -1.47 -11.98 18.73
CA LEU A 221 -1.49 -11.06 17.60
C LEU A 221 -0.65 -11.61 16.44
N LEU A 222 0.51 -12.22 16.73
CA LEU A 222 1.31 -12.90 15.73
C LEU A 222 0.55 -14.06 15.07
N ALA A 223 -0.21 -14.84 15.84
CA ALA A 223 -0.97 -15.97 15.32
C ALA A 223 -2.01 -15.57 14.25
N ARG A 224 -2.48 -14.32 14.24
CA ARG A 224 -3.37 -13.79 13.19
C ARG A 224 -2.71 -13.77 11.80
N MET A 225 -1.38 -13.83 11.71
CA MET A 225 -0.65 -13.85 10.44
C MET A 225 -0.38 -15.26 9.92
N ILE A 226 -0.63 -16.32 10.69
CA ILE A 226 -0.41 -17.70 10.25
C ILE A 226 -1.16 -17.99 8.92
N PRO A 227 -2.44 -17.60 8.73
CA PRO A 227 -3.12 -17.82 7.46
C PRO A 227 -2.49 -17.12 6.24
N LEU A 228 -1.61 -16.12 6.46
CA LEU A 228 -0.95 -15.39 5.39
C LEU A 228 0.32 -16.10 4.88
N VAL A 229 0.86 -17.03 5.67
CA VAL A 229 2.13 -17.71 5.37
C VAL A 229 1.99 -19.24 5.29
N GLU A 230 0.95 -19.80 5.89
CA GLU A 230 0.65 -21.23 5.86
C GLU A 230 -0.52 -21.55 4.93
N ASN A 231 -0.27 -22.39 3.93
CA ASN A 231 -1.31 -22.91 3.06
C ASN A 231 -2.24 -23.86 3.81
N ASN A 232 -3.54 -23.83 3.48
CA ASN A 232 -4.57 -24.69 4.06
C ASN A 232 -4.74 -24.57 5.60
N PHE A 233 -4.39 -23.42 6.18
CA PHE A 233 -4.59 -23.16 7.60
C PHE A 233 -5.93 -22.47 7.86
N ASN A 234 -6.82 -23.15 8.60
CA ASN A 234 -8.10 -22.57 9.03
C ASN A 234 -7.94 -21.95 10.43
N PHE A 235 -8.25 -20.66 10.56
CA PHE A 235 -8.14 -19.91 11.80
C PHE A 235 -9.48 -19.33 12.23
N CYS A 236 -9.85 -19.52 13.49
CA CYS A 236 -11.04 -18.92 14.09
C CYS A 236 -10.63 -18.07 15.29
N GLU A 237 -10.97 -16.78 15.25
CA GLU A 237 -10.76 -15.85 16.37
C GLU A 237 -12.09 -15.25 16.82
N LEU A 238 -12.42 -15.51 18.08
CA LEU A 238 -13.58 -14.92 18.75
C LEU A 238 -13.11 -13.81 19.68
N GLY A 239 -13.70 -12.63 19.54
CA GLY A 239 -13.40 -11.50 20.43
C GLY A 239 -14.31 -10.32 20.20
N PRO A 240 -14.40 -9.38 21.16
CA PRO A 240 -15.29 -8.23 21.10
C PRO A 240 -15.00 -7.30 19.90
N ARG A 241 -15.94 -6.40 19.58
CA ARG A 241 -15.75 -5.38 18.54
C ARG A 241 -14.56 -4.47 18.90
N GLY A 242 -13.85 -3.96 17.90
CA GLY A 242 -12.75 -3.01 18.10
C GLY A 242 -11.37 -3.62 18.41
N THR A 243 -11.20 -4.95 18.45
CA THR A 243 -9.90 -5.58 18.77
C THR A 243 -8.91 -5.70 17.59
N GLY A 244 -9.13 -4.94 16.50
CA GLY A 244 -8.24 -4.93 15.33
C GLY A 244 -8.27 -6.17 14.43
N LYS A 245 -9.19 -7.13 14.66
CA LYS A 245 -9.31 -8.37 13.86
C LYS A 245 -9.41 -8.10 12.36
N SER A 246 -10.38 -7.26 11.97
CA SER A 246 -10.62 -6.92 10.57
C SER A 246 -9.53 -6.02 9.98
N HIS A 247 -8.77 -5.30 10.81
CA HIS A 247 -7.74 -4.37 10.35
C HIS A 247 -6.57 -5.12 9.71
N VAL A 248 -6.07 -6.16 10.39
CA VAL A 248 -4.98 -7.02 9.91
C VAL A 248 -5.30 -7.58 8.52
N TYR A 249 -6.46 -8.20 8.35
CA TYR A 249 -6.83 -8.78 7.06
C TYR A 249 -7.09 -7.75 5.97
N LYS A 250 -7.70 -6.60 6.27
CA LYS A 250 -7.99 -5.57 5.27
C LYS A 250 -6.75 -4.83 4.76
N GLU A 251 -5.81 -4.54 5.66
CA GLU A 251 -4.75 -3.57 5.35
C GLU A 251 -3.42 -4.23 4.96
N ILE A 252 -3.17 -5.48 5.37
CA ILE A 252 -1.86 -6.15 5.15
C ILE A 252 -1.79 -6.88 3.81
N SER A 253 -2.90 -7.46 3.34
CA SER A 253 -2.90 -8.29 2.14
C SER A 253 -4.05 -7.93 1.22
N PRO A 254 -3.78 -7.61 -0.07
CA PRO A 254 -4.82 -7.40 -1.06
C PRO A 254 -5.59 -8.70 -1.39
N ASN A 255 -5.09 -9.86 -0.95
CA ASN A 255 -5.69 -11.19 -1.19
C ASN A 255 -6.63 -11.63 -0.08
N SER A 256 -6.76 -10.85 0.98
CA SER A 256 -7.68 -11.15 2.09
C SER A 256 -9.08 -10.65 1.75
N ILE A 257 -10.05 -11.56 1.69
CA ILE A 257 -11.47 -11.22 1.54
C ILE A 257 -12.10 -11.18 2.93
N LEU A 258 -12.51 -10.00 3.38
CA LEU A 258 -13.30 -9.88 4.61
C LEU A 258 -14.79 -9.97 4.29
N VAL A 259 -15.43 -11.05 4.75
CA VAL A 259 -16.89 -11.16 4.75
C VAL A 259 -17.41 -10.64 6.09
N SER A 260 -17.94 -9.42 6.12
CA SER A 260 -18.58 -8.87 7.32
C SER A 260 -20.03 -9.33 7.41
N GLY A 261 -20.36 -10.13 8.43
CA GLY A 261 -21.75 -10.50 8.72
C GLY A 261 -22.51 -9.41 9.50
N GLY A 262 -23.72 -9.09 9.02
CA GLY A 262 -24.83 -8.53 9.82
C GLY A 262 -24.90 -7.01 9.97
N GLN A 263 -25.49 -6.32 8.99
CA GLN A 263 -26.47 -5.28 9.31
C GLN A 263 -27.83 -5.97 9.39
N THR A 264 -28.25 -6.29 10.60
CA THR A 264 -29.64 -6.48 11.00
C THR A 264 -29.87 -5.61 12.21
#